data_AF-A0A970PX51-F1
#
_entry.id   AF-A0A970PX51-F1
#
_cell.length_a   1.000
_cell.length_b   1.000
_cell.length_c   1.000
_cell.angle_alpha   90.00
_cell.angle_beta   90.00
_cell.angle_gamma   90.00
#
_symmetry.space_group_name_H-M   'P 1'
#
loop_
_entity.id
_entity.type
_entity.pdbx_description
1 polymer ?
#
loop_
_entity_poly.entity_id
_entity_poly.type
_entity_poly.pdbx_seq_one_letter_code
_entity_poly.pdbx_strand_id
1 'polypeptide(L)' 'GERCAIQRYKDIADFTQGKDHITFQIATSILSDELEHEEDIEGWIADINRLKEDIKKMKF' A
#
# COMPACT_ATOMS: atom_id res chain seq x y z
N GLY A 1 -0.38 -9.23 -3.01
CA GLY A 1 -1.02 -8.09 -2.35
C GLY A 1 0.04 -7.12 -1.94
N GLU A 2 -0.38 -5.90 -1.65
CA GLU A 2 0.52 -4.73 -1.63
C GLU A 2 1.64 -4.86 -0.61
N ARG A 3 1.37 -5.36 0.60
CA ARG A 3 2.42 -5.66 1.62
C ARG A 3 3.59 -6.51 1.12
N CYS A 4 3.35 -7.49 0.23
CA CYS A 4 4.42 -8.31 -0.35
C CYS A 4 5.24 -7.53 -1.38
N ALA A 5 4.56 -6.71 -2.19
CA ALA A 5 5.20 -5.84 -3.17
C ALA A 5 6.03 -4.74 -2.47
N ILE A 6 5.46 -4.08 -1.45
CA ILE A 6 6.13 -3.10 -0.59
C ILE A 6 7.43 -3.67 -0.03
N GLN A 7 7.39 -4.85 0.60
CA GLN A 7 8.60 -5.48 1.15
C GLN A 7 9.63 -5.77 0.05
N ARG A 8 9.18 -6.29 -1.10
CA ARG A 8 10.06 -6.61 -2.23
C ARG A 8 10.76 -5.37 -2.80
N TYR A 9 10.02 -4.30 -3.07
CA TYR A 9 10.59 -3.10 -3.67
C TYR A 9 11.43 -2.30 -2.67
N LYS A 10 11.10 -2.38 -1.38
CA LYS A 10 11.98 -1.91 -0.31
C LYS A 10 13.33 -2.64 -0.30
N ASP A 11 13.32 -3.97 -0.34
CA ASP A 11 14.56 -4.75 -0.38
C ASP A 11 15.41 -4.43 -1.63
N ILE A 12 14.78 -4.20 -2.79
CA ILE A 12 15.47 -3.81 -4.02
C ILE A 12 16.04 -2.39 -3.90
N ALA A 13 15.28 -1.44 -3.38
CA ALA A 13 15.75 -0.07 -3.15
C ALA A 13 16.94 -0.07 -2.18
N ASP A 14 16.85 -0.75 -1.05
CA ASP A 14 17.94 -0.85 -0.08
C ASP A 14 19.20 -1.52 -0.69
N PHE A 15 19.02 -2.54 -1.54
CA PHE A 15 20.12 -3.22 -2.20
C PHE A 15 20.85 -2.35 -3.24
N THR A 16 20.09 -1.52 -3.97
CA THR A 16 20.59 -0.72 -5.10
C THR A 16 21.02 0.70 -4.70
N GLN A 17 20.67 1.14 -3.50
CA GLN A 17 21.03 2.46 -2.97
C GLN A 17 22.54 2.71 -3.05
N GLY A 18 22.91 3.77 -3.75
CA GLY A 18 24.32 4.18 -3.92
C GLY A 18 25.16 3.30 -4.85
N LYS A 19 24.57 2.28 -5.50
CA LYS A 19 25.25 1.40 -6.47
C LYS A 19 24.65 1.55 -7.86
N ASP A 20 23.34 1.42 -7.95
CA ASP A 20 22.58 1.50 -9.20
C ASP A 20 21.45 2.51 -9.02
N HIS A 21 21.72 3.75 -9.42
CA HIS A 21 20.79 4.87 -9.24
C HIS A 21 19.52 4.72 -10.07
N ILE A 22 19.60 4.08 -11.25
CA ILE A 22 18.44 3.92 -12.14
C ILE A 22 17.48 2.90 -11.52
N THR A 23 18.01 1.74 -11.13
CA THR A 23 17.18 0.70 -10.49
C THR A 23 16.65 1.16 -9.15
N PHE A 24 17.44 1.91 -8.36
CA PHE A 24 16.98 2.51 -7.11
C PHE A 24 15.77 3.43 -7.34
N GLN A 25 15.85 4.33 -8.32
CA GLN A 25 14.77 5.29 -8.61
C GLN A 25 13.49 4.58 -9.07
N ILE A 26 13.62 3.55 -9.90
CA ILE A 26 12.47 2.72 -10.33
C ILE A 26 11.87 2.00 -9.12
N ALA A 27 12.69 1.35 -8.29
CA ALA A 27 12.22 0.62 -7.12
C ALA A 27 11.52 1.53 -6.09
N THR A 28 12.03 2.74 -5.87
CA THR A 28 11.39 3.72 -4.98
C THR A 28 10.10 4.29 -5.55
N SER A 29 10.01 4.49 -6.87
CA SER A 29 8.75 4.89 -7.52
C SER A 29 7.67 3.82 -7.31
N ILE A 30 7.99 2.56 -7.63
CA ILE A 30 7.02 1.47 -7.46
C ILE A 30 6.65 1.30 -5.98
N LEU A 31 7.64 1.36 -5.08
CA LEU A 31 7.38 1.31 -3.63
C LEU A 31 6.38 2.38 -3.17
N SER A 32 6.46 3.59 -3.73
CA SER A 32 5.50 4.66 -3.43
C SER A 32 4.09 4.30 -3.90
N ASP A 33 3.96 3.80 -5.12
CA ASP A 33 2.67 3.39 -5.68
C ASP A 33 2.03 2.27 -4.83
N GLU A 34 2.79 1.27 -4.40
CA GLU A 34 2.24 0.18 -3.58
C GLU A 34 1.85 0.62 -2.16
N LEU A 35 2.48 1.67 -1.62
CA LEU A 35 2.07 2.27 -0.35
C LEU A 35 0.72 2.99 -0.48
N GLU A 36 0.51 3.73 -1.57
CA GLU A 36 -0.76 4.37 -1.90
C GLU A 36 -1.86 3.32 -2.09
N HIS A 37 -1.57 2.25 -2.84
CA HIS A 37 -2.52 1.15 -3.03
C HIS A 37 -2.93 0.47 -1.72
N GLU A 38 -2.00 0.25 -0.77
CA GLU A 38 -2.33 -0.32 0.54
C GLU A 38 -3.21 0.65 1.36
N GLU A 39 -2.89 1.94 1.37
CA GLU A 39 -3.67 2.97 2.07
C GLU A 39 -5.10 3.06 1.53
N ASP A 40 -5.26 3.05 0.20
CA ASP A 40 -6.58 3.05 -0.46
C ASP A 40 -7.43 1.83 -0.06
N ILE A 41 -6.83 0.64 -0.07
CA ILE A 41 -7.51 -0.60 0.33
C ILE A 41 -7.93 -0.54 1.79
N GLU A 42 -7.05 -0.08 2.69
CA GLU A 42 -7.38 0.10 4.11
C GLU A 42 -8.52 1.11 4.29
N GLY A 43 -8.52 2.20 3.52
CA GLY A 43 -9.59 3.19 3.48
C GLY A 43 -10.93 2.59 3.07
N TRP A 44 -10.98 1.83 1.96
CA TRP A 44 -12.21 1.17 1.51
C TRP A 44 -12.75 0.17 2.54
N ILE A 45 -11.86 -0.59 3.20
CA ILE A 45 -12.25 -1.52 4.26
C ILE A 45 -12.87 -0.77 5.44
N ALA A 46 -12.27 0.35 5.85
CA ALA A 46 -12.80 1.18 6.93
C ALA A 46 -14.20 1.72 6.59
N ASP A 47 -14.39 2.24 5.38
CA ASP A 47 -15.67 2.75 4.91
C ASP A 47 -16.74 1.65 4.84
N ILE A 48 -16.41 0.49 4.30
CA ILE A 48 -17.32 -0.66 4.27
C ILE A 48 -17.74 -1.07 5.69
N ASN A 49 -16.79 -1.09 6.64
CA ASN A 49 -17.10 -1.43 8.02
C ASN A 49 -18.00 -0.38 8.68
N ARG A 50 -17.75 0.90 8.44
CA ARG A 50 -18.61 1.99 8.90
C ARG A 50 -20.03 1.84 8.34
N LEU A 51 -20.17 1.59 7.03
CA LEU A 51 -21.46 1.38 6.39
C LEU A 51 -22.21 0.17 6.97
N LYS A 52 -21.51 -0.94 7.26
CA LYS A 52 -22.11 -2.10 7.92
C LYS A 52 -22.67 -1.76 9.30
N GLU A 53 -21.94 -0.97 10.09
CA GLU A 53 -22.39 -0.53 11.41
C GLU A 53 -23.59 0.41 11.32
N ASP A 54 -23.60 1.34 10.37
CA ASP A 54 -24.72 2.25 10.14
C ASP A 54 -25.98 1.49 9.69
N ILE A 55 -25.84 0.51 8.80
CA ILE A 55 -26.95 -0.38 8.39
C ILE A 55 -27.50 -1.18 9.57
N LYS A 56 -26.64 -1.70 10.45
CA LYS A 56 -27.09 -2.42 11.66
C LYS A 56 -27.93 -1.51 12.55
N LYS A 57 -27.51 -0.25 12.74
CA LYS A 57 -28.26 0.73 13.55
C LYS A 57 -29.60 1.12 12.94
N MET A 58 -29.75 1.09 11.61
CA MET A 58 -31.02 1.40 10.93
C MET A 58 -32.06 0.28 10.98
N LYS A 59 -31.65 -0.96 11.27
CA LYS A 59 -32.57 -2.12 11.35
C LYS A 59 -33.20 -2.31 12.74
N PHE A 60 -32.90 -1.43 13.69
CA PHE A 60 -33.48 -1.39 15.04
C PHE A 60 -34.09 -0.02 15.34
#